data_AF-A0AA89BS17-F1
#
_entry.id   AF-A0AA89BS17-F1
#
_cell.length_a   1.000
_cell.length_b   1.000
_cell.length_c   1.000
_cell.angle_alpha   90.00
_cell.angle_beta   90.00
_cell.angle_gamma   90.00
#
_symmetry.space_group_name_H-M   'P 1'
#
loop_
_entity.id
_entity.type
_entity.pdbx_description
1 polymer ?
#
loop_
_entity_poly.entity_id
_entity_poly.type
_entity_poly.pdbx_seq_one_letter_code
_entity_poly.pdbx_strand_id
1 'polypeptide(L)'
;MYGGGGTLLVSGSGYGVPRYTNTDARMKDHFRENVRRMRQIQRQSREREADSHKPVKALWKSDKYSNIQSRIKDDIERVPSVPRPKSANFLRAHSRSGPSVPVMSRPCTPDVTEDKLTVPKASSSADIKLQRHNFDFIKINGITAKHAKIPRSPSLTALDDLKKKREEEYSRHKSGQVPSYLQNRKKQWKKDEEDRIANTPDPEMPPGHRKLPESERKQTLKLLLDKEQDLVDELSALPIRMDTFRIRSQKQEIEKKLIEIDEAKKIFSRPKVFVKVE
;
A
#
# COMPACT_ATOMS: atom_id res chain seq x y z
N MET A 1 55.59 -58.38 -55.68
CA MET A 1 54.45 -59.08 -55.03
C MET A 1 54.23 -58.45 -53.67
N TYR A 2 53.03 -57.86 -53.48
CA TYR A 2 52.36 -57.41 -52.24
C TYR A 2 53.16 -56.48 -51.29
N GLY A 3 52.73 -55.27 -50.94
CA GLY A 3 51.38 -54.76 -50.76
C GLY A 3 51.33 -54.17 -49.33
N GLY A 4 51.69 -52.89 -49.19
CA GLY A 4 51.69 -52.18 -47.91
C GLY A 4 50.27 -51.81 -47.48
N GLY A 5 49.77 -52.46 -46.44
CA GLY A 5 48.50 -52.13 -45.79
C GLY A 5 48.76 -51.82 -44.32
N GLY A 6 48.58 -50.55 -43.93
CA GLY A 6 48.65 -50.12 -42.54
C GLY A 6 47.45 -50.61 -41.75
N THR A 7 47.71 -51.27 -40.62
CA THR A 7 46.70 -51.60 -39.61
C THR A 7 46.84 -50.64 -38.43
N LEU A 8 45.87 -49.72 -38.30
CA LEU A 8 45.67 -48.91 -37.10
C LEU A 8 45.35 -49.84 -35.91
N LEU A 9 46.22 -49.89 -34.91
CA LEU A 9 45.91 -50.47 -33.61
C LEU A 9 45.31 -49.38 -32.71
N VAL A 10 43.99 -49.46 -32.50
CA VAL A 10 43.27 -48.66 -31.51
C VAL A 10 43.49 -49.30 -30.14
N SER A 11 44.37 -48.72 -29.32
CA SER A 11 44.52 -49.08 -27.92
C SER A 11 43.41 -48.43 -27.10
N GLY A 12 42.33 -49.17 -26.86
CA GLY A 12 41.27 -48.77 -25.94
C GLY A 12 41.80 -48.74 -24.50
N SER A 13 41.97 -47.54 -23.95
CA SER A 13 42.11 -47.34 -22.50
C SER A 13 40.80 -47.76 -21.81
N GLY A 14 40.77 -48.98 -21.28
CA GLY A 14 39.73 -49.42 -20.38
C GLY A 14 39.66 -48.47 -19.18
N TYR A 15 38.51 -47.85 -18.98
CA TYR A 15 38.19 -47.05 -17.80
C TYR A 15 38.16 -47.99 -16.59
N GLY A 16 39.32 -48.15 -15.94
CA GLY A 16 39.42 -48.84 -14.67
C GLY A 16 38.60 -48.09 -13.63
N VAL A 17 37.61 -48.78 -13.06
CA VAL A 17 36.86 -48.31 -11.88
C VAL A 17 37.88 -47.94 -10.80
N PRO A 18 37.83 -46.73 -10.20
CA PRO A 18 38.76 -46.37 -9.16
C PRO A 18 38.55 -47.34 -7.99
N ARG A 19 39.59 -48.09 -7.62
CA ARG A 19 39.59 -48.85 -6.38
C ARG A 19 39.47 -47.85 -5.24
N TYR A 20 38.28 -47.76 -4.65
CA TYR A 20 38.12 -47.16 -3.33
C TYR A 20 38.89 -48.04 -2.34
N THR A 21 40.18 -47.77 -2.19
CA THR A 21 40.91 -48.18 -0.99
C THR A 21 40.25 -47.41 0.15
N ASN A 22 39.47 -48.13 0.95
CA ASN A 22 38.88 -47.63 2.17
C ASN A 22 40.03 -47.28 3.13
N THR A 23 40.58 -46.07 2.97
CA THR A 23 41.62 -45.56 3.85
C THR A 23 40.95 -45.25 5.18
N ASP A 24 41.12 -46.19 6.09
CA ASP A 24 41.09 -46.00 7.53
C ASP A 24 39.75 -45.44 8.05
N ALA A 25 38.80 -46.35 8.29
CA ALA A 25 37.63 -46.12 9.13
C ALA A 25 38.05 -45.94 10.61
N ARG A 26 38.96 -45.00 10.90
CA ARG A 26 39.12 -44.46 12.25
C ARG A 26 37.81 -43.75 12.56
N MET A 27 36.99 -44.38 13.43
CA MET A 27 35.76 -43.77 13.94
C MET A 27 36.06 -42.32 14.31
N LYS A 28 35.32 -41.41 13.68
CA LYS A 28 35.56 -39.98 13.82
C LYS A 28 35.31 -39.61 15.28
N ASP A 29 36.35 -39.11 15.95
CA ASP A 29 36.25 -38.68 17.34
C ASP A 29 35.41 -37.40 17.43
N HIS A 30 34.09 -37.60 17.52
CA HIS A 30 33.12 -36.52 17.60
C HIS A 30 33.27 -35.69 18.87
N PHE A 31 33.81 -36.27 19.96
CA PHE A 31 34.09 -35.52 21.18
C PHE A 31 35.18 -34.48 20.93
N ARG A 32 36.29 -34.89 20.30
CA ARG A 32 37.38 -33.98 19.94
C ARG A 32 36.98 -32.96 18.86
N GLU A 33 36.13 -33.35 17.91
CA GLU A 33 35.58 -32.45 16.90
C GLU A 33 34.62 -31.42 17.52
N ASN A 34 33.75 -31.84 18.43
CA ASN A 34 32.84 -30.95 19.17
C ASN A 34 33.61 -29.97 20.07
N VAL A 35 34.67 -30.43 20.76
CA VAL A 35 35.52 -29.53 21.56
C VAL A 35 36.25 -28.51 20.67
N ARG A 36 36.76 -28.92 19.51
CA ARG A 36 37.34 -27.99 18.53
C ARG A 36 36.31 -26.98 18.04
N ARG A 37 35.10 -27.44 17.71
CA ARG A 37 33.99 -26.59 17.24
C ARG A 37 33.55 -25.59 18.32
N MET A 38 33.41 -26.03 19.57
CA MET A 38 33.10 -25.17 20.72
C MET A 38 34.14 -24.07 20.91
N ARG A 39 35.43 -24.43 20.87
CA ARG A 39 36.54 -23.45 20.97
C ARG A 39 36.57 -22.48 19.79
N GLN A 40 36.23 -22.96 18.59
CA GLN A 40 36.13 -22.12 17.39
C GLN A 40 34.97 -21.12 17.50
N ILE A 41 33.79 -21.56 17.98
CA ILE A 41 32.63 -20.69 18.21
C ILE A 41 32.96 -19.63 19.26
N GLN A 42 33.59 -20.00 20.38
CA GLN A 42 34.02 -19.05 21.41
C GLN A 42 35.00 -18.01 20.87
N ARG A 43 35.97 -18.43 20.04
CA ARG A 43 36.91 -17.52 19.39
C ARG A 43 36.19 -16.54 18.45
N GLN A 44 35.30 -17.04 17.60
CA GLN A 44 34.52 -16.20 16.69
C GLN A 44 33.59 -15.23 17.42
N SER A 45 32.99 -15.63 18.53
CA SER A 45 32.14 -14.75 19.35
C SER A 45 32.96 -13.60 19.93
N ARG A 46 34.13 -13.92 20.51
CA ARG A 46 35.04 -12.91 21.07
C ARG A 46 35.56 -11.94 19.99
N GLU A 47 35.83 -12.44 18.79
CA GLU A 47 36.24 -11.62 17.64
C GLU A 47 35.12 -10.70 17.16
N ARG A 48 33.88 -11.20 17.06
CA ARG A 48 32.70 -10.37 16.72
C ARG A 48 32.41 -9.30 17.78
N GLU A 49 32.56 -9.63 19.06
CA GLU A 49 32.42 -8.65 20.14
C GLU A 49 33.51 -7.58 20.07
N ALA A 50 34.76 -7.97 19.81
CA ALA A 50 35.85 -7.03 19.59
C ALA A 50 35.64 -6.15 18.35
N ASP A 51 35.04 -6.70 17.28
CA ASP A 51 34.69 -5.94 16.08
C ASP A 51 33.47 -5.02 16.28
N SER A 52 32.53 -5.38 17.16
CA SER A 52 31.35 -4.55 17.46
C SER A 52 31.73 -3.21 18.12
N HIS A 53 32.83 -3.19 18.87
CA HIS A 53 33.34 -2.00 19.53
C HIS A 53 34.29 -1.19 18.64
N LYS A 54 34.64 -1.68 17.45
CA LYS A 54 35.35 -0.88 16.46
C LYS A 54 34.33 0.08 15.83
N PRO A 55 34.60 1.39 15.83
CA PRO A 55 33.73 2.32 15.14
C PRO A 55 33.62 1.86 13.68
N VAL A 56 32.38 1.67 13.21
CA VAL A 56 32.09 1.24 11.84
C VAL A 56 32.90 2.15 10.92
N LYS A 57 33.76 1.56 10.07
CA LYS A 57 34.54 2.29 9.06
C LYS A 57 33.61 3.30 8.42
N ALA A 58 33.90 4.59 8.62
CA ALA A 58 33.06 5.65 8.09
C ALA A 58 32.91 5.39 6.59
N LEU A 59 31.68 5.09 6.16
CA LEU A 59 31.34 5.01 4.75
C LEU A 59 31.89 6.27 4.10
N TRP A 60 32.67 6.09 3.04
CA TRP A 60 33.24 7.23 2.32
C TRP A 60 32.11 8.21 1.99
N LYS A 61 32.17 9.42 2.54
CA LYS A 61 31.24 10.49 2.22
C LYS A 61 31.95 11.36 1.21
N SER A 62 31.42 11.43 -0.01
CA SER A 62 31.95 12.36 -1.00
C SER A 62 31.74 13.81 -0.52
N ASP A 63 32.71 14.70 -0.77
CA ASP A 63 32.64 16.12 -0.38
C ASP A 63 31.38 16.84 -0.87
N LYS A 64 30.77 16.35 -1.96
CA LYS A 64 29.49 16.85 -2.48
C LYS A 64 28.33 16.82 -1.48
N TYR A 65 28.38 15.97 -0.46
CA TYR A 65 27.30 15.79 0.52
C TYR A 65 27.74 16.06 1.97
N SER A 66 28.93 16.61 2.20
CA SER A 66 29.42 16.91 3.56
C SER A 66 28.54 17.94 4.27
N ASN A 67 28.05 18.94 3.53
CA ASN A 67 27.28 20.06 4.07
C ASN A 67 25.75 19.87 4.03
N ILE A 68 25.27 18.74 3.49
CA ILE A 68 23.84 18.48 3.37
C ILE A 68 23.33 17.86 4.68
N GLN A 69 22.59 18.66 5.44
CA GLN A 69 21.97 18.23 6.70
C GLN A 69 20.90 17.16 6.43
N SER A 70 20.77 16.19 7.33
CA SER A 70 19.73 15.17 7.20
C SER A 70 18.36 15.82 7.38
N ARG A 71 17.38 15.43 6.56
CA ARG A 71 16.01 15.97 6.66
C ARG A 71 15.34 15.68 8.03
N ILE A 72 15.90 14.75 8.79
CA ILE A 72 15.40 14.31 10.10
C ILE A 72 16.15 15.03 11.23
N LYS A 73 17.27 15.71 10.93
CA LYS A 73 18.03 16.48 11.93
C LYS A 73 17.13 17.52 12.59
N ASP A 74 16.34 18.22 11.78
CA ASP A 74 15.40 19.24 12.25
C ASP A 74 14.34 18.64 13.16
N ASP A 75 13.89 17.40 12.91
CA ASP A 75 12.88 16.74 13.75
C ASP A 75 13.46 16.21 15.08
N ILE A 76 14.74 15.85 15.11
CA ILE A 76 15.45 15.39 16.33
C ILE A 76 15.84 16.57 17.22
N GLU A 77 16.28 17.68 16.62
CA GLU A 77 16.67 18.90 17.33
C GLU A 77 15.45 19.75 17.74
N ARG A 78 14.28 19.49 17.15
CA ARG A 78 13.03 20.14 17.54
C ARG A 78 12.69 19.77 18.98
N VAL A 79 12.90 20.73 19.89
CA VAL A 79 12.40 20.69 21.26
C VAL A 79 10.91 20.35 21.21
N PRO A 80 10.44 19.34 21.97
CA PRO A 80 9.05 18.90 21.90
C PRO A 80 8.12 20.08 22.18
N SER A 81 7.25 20.39 21.21
CA SER A 81 6.32 21.52 21.34
C SER A 81 5.41 21.33 22.55
N VAL A 82 5.22 22.41 23.33
CA VAL A 82 4.23 22.48 24.41
C VAL A 82 2.85 22.02 23.88
N PRO A 83 2.12 21.17 24.62
CA PRO A 83 0.90 20.54 24.10
C PRO A 83 -0.16 21.58 23.72
N ARG A 84 -0.82 21.37 22.57
CA ARG A 84 -1.90 22.25 22.09
C ARG A 84 -3.07 22.24 23.08
N PRO A 85 -3.67 23.41 23.41
CA PRO A 85 -4.78 23.48 24.35
C PRO A 85 -6.02 22.70 23.88
N LYS A 86 -6.22 22.55 22.56
CA LYS A 86 -7.38 21.85 21.98
C LYS A 86 -7.28 20.32 22.03
N SER A 87 -6.11 19.76 22.33
CA SER A 87 -5.93 18.31 22.51
C SER A 87 -6.06 17.85 23.97
N ALA A 88 -6.40 18.75 24.89
CA ALA A 88 -6.59 18.45 26.31
C ALA A 88 -7.71 17.41 26.58
N ASN A 89 -8.63 17.19 25.62
CA ASN A 89 -9.74 16.25 25.76
C ASN A 89 -9.52 14.88 25.10
N PHE A 90 -8.38 14.63 24.44
CA PHE A 90 -8.09 13.32 23.84
C PHE A 90 -7.18 12.50 24.78
N LEU A 91 -7.60 11.27 25.11
CA LEU A 91 -6.86 10.34 25.95
C LEU A 91 -5.49 10.02 25.33
N ARG A 92 -4.41 10.29 26.07
CA ARG A 92 -3.04 9.97 25.68
C ARG A 92 -2.58 8.73 26.44
N ALA A 93 -1.72 7.91 25.83
CA ALA A 93 -1.08 6.79 26.51
C ALA A 93 -0.40 7.29 27.81
N HIS A 94 -0.71 6.63 28.94
CA HIS A 94 -0.21 6.93 30.28
C HIS A 94 -0.64 8.29 30.92
N SER A 95 -1.62 9.02 30.35
CA SER A 95 -2.07 10.29 30.95
C SER A 95 -2.95 10.15 32.20
N ARG A 96 -3.35 8.92 32.56
CA ARG A 96 -4.24 8.64 33.71
C ARG A 96 -3.57 7.88 34.85
N SER A 97 -2.29 7.56 34.75
CA SER A 97 -1.54 7.10 35.92
C SER A 97 -1.22 8.32 36.78
N GLY A 98 -2.13 8.64 37.71
CA GLY A 98 -1.87 9.61 38.76
C GLY A 98 -0.65 9.20 39.61
N PRO A 99 -0.09 10.11 40.42
CA PRO A 99 1.04 9.78 41.27
C PRO A 99 0.66 8.63 42.21
N SER A 100 1.60 7.70 42.45
CA SER A 100 1.43 6.60 43.40
C SER A 100 1.11 7.16 44.78
N VAL A 101 -0.15 7.14 45.17
CA VAL A 101 -0.57 7.52 46.52
C VAL A 101 -0.17 6.40 47.48
N PRO A 102 0.63 6.69 48.53
CA PRO A 102 0.91 5.71 49.56
C PRO A 102 -0.39 5.45 50.33
N VAL A 103 -0.80 4.19 50.41
CA VAL A 103 -2.00 3.77 51.14
C VAL A 103 -1.75 4.04 52.63
N MET A 104 -2.21 5.19 53.11
CA MET A 104 -2.31 5.42 54.55
C MET A 104 -3.52 4.64 55.05
N SER A 105 -3.25 3.62 55.85
CA SER A 105 -4.26 2.90 56.62
C SER A 105 -4.94 3.85 57.60
N ARG A 106 -6.17 4.27 57.30
CA ARG A 106 -7.11 4.72 58.33
C ARG A 106 -8.52 4.17 58.07
N PRO A 107 -9.25 3.81 59.15
CA PRO A 107 -10.56 3.19 59.08
C PRO A 107 -11.62 4.28 58.90
N CYS A 108 -12.52 4.07 57.94
CA CYS A 108 -13.79 4.78 57.91
C CYS A 108 -14.83 3.72 57.57
N THR A 109 -15.65 3.38 58.56
CA THR A 109 -16.86 2.59 58.37
C THR A 109 -17.96 3.50 57.83
N PRO A 110 -18.37 3.40 56.56
CA PRO A 110 -19.65 3.93 56.14
C PRO A 110 -20.75 2.93 56.52
N ASP A 111 -21.83 3.45 57.09
CA ASP A 111 -23.07 2.71 57.30
C ASP A 111 -23.66 2.36 55.92
N VAL A 112 -23.71 1.08 55.57
CA VAL A 112 -24.07 0.60 54.22
C VAL A 112 -25.57 0.36 54.18
N THR A 113 -26.29 1.16 53.38
CA THR A 113 -27.69 0.90 53.03
C THR A 113 -27.81 -0.32 52.13
N GLU A 114 -28.76 -1.20 52.45
CA GLU A 114 -28.91 -2.59 51.96
C GLU A 114 -29.11 -2.75 50.44
N ASP A 115 -29.33 -1.67 49.69
CA ASP A 115 -29.75 -1.73 48.28
C ASP A 115 -28.59 -1.79 47.26
N LYS A 116 -27.33 -1.83 47.70
CA LYS A 116 -26.15 -1.89 46.80
C LYS A 116 -25.09 -2.91 47.20
N LEU A 117 -25.50 -4.11 47.61
CA LEU A 117 -24.56 -5.22 47.75
C LEU A 117 -24.28 -5.86 46.37
N THR A 118 -23.08 -5.65 45.83
CA THR A 118 -22.57 -6.34 44.62
C THR A 118 -22.42 -7.86 44.83
N VAL A 119 -22.38 -8.31 46.09
CA VAL A 119 -22.27 -9.72 46.48
C VAL A 119 -23.55 -10.12 47.22
N PRO A 120 -24.20 -11.24 46.85
CA PRO A 120 -25.45 -11.64 47.49
C PRO A 120 -25.24 -11.97 48.98
N LYS A 121 -26.26 -11.66 49.80
CA LYS A 121 -26.26 -11.82 51.26
C LYS A 121 -25.97 -13.27 51.65
N ALA A 122 -25.23 -13.52 52.75
CA ALA A 122 -24.82 -14.88 53.15
C ALA A 122 -26.00 -15.87 53.29
N SER A 123 -27.21 -15.38 53.63
CA SER A 123 -28.44 -16.18 53.69
C SER A 123 -28.96 -16.65 52.33
N SER A 124 -28.57 -16.02 51.22
CA SER A 124 -28.92 -16.46 49.85
C SER A 124 -28.23 -17.77 49.45
N SER A 125 -27.22 -18.21 50.21
CA SER A 125 -26.53 -19.48 49.98
C SER A 125 -27.31 -20.71 50.41
N ALA A 126 -28.41 -20.54 51.16
CA ALA A 126 -29.24 -21.65 51.63
C ALA A 126 -29.92 -22.43 50.49
N ASP A 127 -30.23 -21.76 49.37
CA ASP A 127 -30.92 -22.35 48.21
C ASP A 127 -30.02 -22.45 46.95
N ILE A 128 -28.73 -22.76 47.11
CA ILE A 128 -27.88 -23.04 45.94
C ILE A 128 -28.22 -24.43 45.38
N LYS A 129 -29.16 -24.48 44.42
CA LYS A 129 -29.29 -25.64 43.52
C LYS A 129 -28.04 -25.70 42.63
N LEU A 130 -26.99 -26.37 43.12
CA LEU A 130 -25.85 -26.74 42.28
C LEU A 130 -26.40 -27.53 41.08
N GLN A 131 -26.37 -26.95 39.88
CA GLN A 131 -26.59 -27.68 38.64
C GLN A 131 -25.42 -28.66 38.46
N ARG A 132 -25.49 -29.79 39.16
CA ARG A 132 -24.62 -30.94 38.92
C ARG A 132 -25.16 -31.62 37.67
N HIS A 133 -24.60 -31.30 36.51
CA HIS A 133 -24.76 -32.15 35.36
C HIS A 133 -24.20 -33.52 35.73
N ASN A 134 -25.03 -34.56 35.67
CA ASN A 134 -24.64 -35.93 35.98
C ASN A 134 -23.74 -36.49 34.85
N PHE A 135 -22.55 -35.92 34.71
CA PHE A 135 -21.54 -36.35 33.77
C PHE A 135 -20.58 -37.30 34.45
N ASP A 136 -20.52 -38.52 33.93
CA ASP A 136 -19.52 -39.50 34.34
C ASP A 136 -18.17 -39.13 33.73
N PHE A 137 -17.39 -38.35 34.48
CA PHE A 137 -16.05 -37.94 34.10
C PHE A 137 -15.11 -39.13 33.92
N ILE A 138 -15.35 -40.25 34.62
CA ILE A 138 -14.52 -41.46 34.48
C ILE A 138 -14.73 -42.06 33.10
N LYS A 139 -16.00 -42.17 32.67
CA LYS A 139 -16.34 -42.65 31.32
C LYS A 139 -15.87 -41.70 30.22
N ILE A 140 -16.05 -40.39 30.39
CA ILE A 140 -15.56 -39.39 29.42
C ILE A 140 -14.03 -39.45 29.31
N ASN A 141 -13.32 -39.48 30.43
CA ASN A 141 -11.86 -39.53 30.43
C ASN A 141 -11.36 -40.86 29.86
N GLY A 142 -12.05 -41.98 30.13
CA GLY A 142 -11.71 -43.28 29.56
C GLY A 142 -11.88 -43.33 28.04
N ILE A 143 -12.98 -42.81 27.51
CA ILE A 143 -13.21 -42.68 26.07
C ILE A 143 -12.17 -41.73 25.45
N THR A 144 -11.94 -40.57 26.08
CA THR A 144 -10.97 -39.58 25.60
C THR A 144 -9.55 -40.15 25.58
N ALA A 145 -9.14 -40.89 26.60
CA ALA A 145 -7.84 -41.55 26.66
C ALA A 145 -7.69 -42.64 25.61
N LYS A 146 -8.74 -43.45 25.38
CA LYS A 146 -8.74 -44.50 24.34
C LYS A 146 -8.60 -43.93 22.92
N HIS A 147 -9.17 -42.74 22.68
CA HIS A 147 -9.16 -42.10 21.37
C HIS A 147 -8.09 -41.00 21.22
N ALA A 148 -7.30 -40.72 22.26
CA ALA A 148 -6.23 -39.76 22.20
C ALA A 148 -5.16 -40.20 21.19
N LYS A 149 -4.90 -39.37 20.19
CA LYS A 149 -3.83 -39.62 19.22
C LYS A 149 -2.50 -39.35 19.90
N ILE A 150 -1.67 -40.38 20.02
CA ILE A 150 -0.30 -40.24 20.52
C ILE A 150 0.50 -39.47 19.45
N PRO A 151 1.04 -38.27 19.76
CA PRO A 151 1.87 -37.56 18.81
C PRO A 151 3.16 -38.35 18.57
N ARG A 152 3.57 -38.42 17.30
CA ARG A 152 4.88 -38.97 16.94
C ARG A 152 5.97 -37.99 17.38
N SER A 153 7.18 -38.50 17.61
CA SER A 153 8.30 -37.64 17.97
C SER A 153 8.60 -36.63 16.85
N PRO A 154 8.99 -35.38 17.18
CA PRO A 154 9.27 -34.36 16.16
C PRO A 154 10.34 -34.78 15.14
N SER A 155 11.30 -35.62 15.54
CA SER A 155 12.34 -36.14 14.64
C SER A 155 11.81 -37.13 13.60
N LEU A 156 10.74 -37.87 13.93
CA LEU A 156 10.14 -38.85 13.02
C LEU A 156 9.22 -38.18 11.99
N THR A 157 8.60 -37.04 12.33
CA THR A 157 7.67 -36.32 11.43
C THR A 157 8.29 -35.15 10.69
N ALA A 158 9.48 -34.69 11.07
CA ALA A 158 10.10 -33.47 10.52
C ALA A 158 10.16 -33.42 8.98
N LEU A 159 10.44 -34.54 8.31
CA LEU A 159 10.51 -34.59 6.85
C LEU A 159 9.13 -34.47 6.20
N ASP A 160 8.12 -35.14 6.75
CA ASP A 160 6.75 -35.07 6.26
C ASP A 160 6.15 -33.68 6.50
N ASP A 161 6.41 -33.10 7.67
CA ASP A 161 5.99 -31.74 8.03
C ASP A 161 6.63 -30.70 7.09
N LEU A 162 7.92 -30.85 6.76
CA LEU A 162 8.61 -29.99 5.80
C LEU A 162 8.04 -30.15 4.37
N LYS A 163 7.74 -31.38 3.95
CA LYS A 163 7.15 -31.64 2.63
C LYS A 163 5.76 -31.02 2.52
N LYS A 164 4.93 -31.23 3.54
CA LYS A 164 3.59 -30.64 3.64
C LYS A 164 3.65 -29.12 3.63
N LYS A 165 4.54 -28.52 4.42
CA LYS A 165 4.73 -27.06 4.44
C LYS A 165 5.12 -26.52 3.06
N ARG A 166 6.01 -27.20 2.34
CA ARG A 166 6.41 -26.82 0.97
C ARG A 166 5.22 -26.89 0.00
N GLU A 167 4.42 -27.94 0.08
CA GLU A 167 3.22 -28.12 -0.76
C GLU A 167 2.15 -27.07 -0.46
N GLU A 168 1.95 -26.72 0.82
CA GLU A 168 1.09 -25.63 1.25
C GLU A 168 1.59 -24.26 0.77
N GLU A 169 2.91 -24.01 0.78
CA GLU A 169 3.50 -22.77 0.25
C GLU A 169 3.31 -22.65 -1.27
N TYR A 170 3.47 -23.77 -1.99
CA TYR A 170 3.24 -23.83 -3.44
C TYR A 170 1.76 -23.63 -3.78
N SER A 171 0.86 -24.21 -2.99
CA SER A 171 -0.60 -24.08 -3.17
C SER A 171 -1.12 -22.67 -2.86
N ARG A 172 -0.45 -21.93 -1.98
CA ARG A 172 -0.82 -20.54 -1.63
C ARG A 172 -0.70 -19.56 -2.79
N HIS A 173 0.20 -19.82 -3.75
CA HIS A 173 0.44 -18.91 -4.87
C HIS A 173 0.23 -19.65 -6.18
N LYS A 174 -0.76 -19.21 -6.97
CA LYS A 174 -0.95 -19.73 -8.33
C LYS A 174 0.19 -19.24 -9.22
N SER A 175 1.03 -20.16 -9.69
CA SER A 175 2.08 -19.85 -10.64
C SER A 175 1.50 -19.21 -11.91
N GLY A 176 2.21 -18.24 -12.47
CA GLY A 176 1.77 -17.51 -13.67
C GLY A 176 0.78 -16.36 -13.42
N GLN A 177 0.26 -16.18 -12.19
CA GLN A 177 -0.57 -15.02 -11.87
C GLN A 177 0.28 -13.85 -11.34
N VAL A 178 -0.01 -12.65 -11.83
CA VAL A 178 0.62 -11.42 -11.36
C VAL A 178 0.14 -11.12 -9.93
N PRO A 179 1.06 -10.91 -8.96
CA PRO A 179 0.69 -10.55 -7.59
C PRO A 179 -0.25 -9.34 -7.51
N SER A 180 -1.18 -9.38 -6.54
CA SER A 180 -2.22 -8.36 -6.36
C SER A 180 -1.65 -6.94 -6.23
N TYR A 181 -0.51 -6.78 -5.56
CA TYR A 181 0.11 -5.46 -5.38
C TYR A 181 0.56 -4.84 -6.70
N LEU A 182 1.01 -5.63 -7.69
CA LEU A 182 1.37 -5.13 -9.01
C LEU A 182 0.13 -4.76 -9.83
N GLN A 183 -0.95 -5.55 -9.71
CA GLN A 183 -2.22 -5.23 -10.35
C GLN A 183 -2.80 -3.93 -9.79
N ASN A 184 -2.79 -3.76 -8.47
CA ASN A 184 -3.23 -2.55 -7.79
C ASN A 184 -2.36 -1.35 -8.17
N ARG A 185 -1.04 -1.53 -8.27
CA ARG A 185 -0.13 -0.47 -8.72
C ARG A 185 -0.40 -0.04 -10.16
N LYS A 186 -0.68 -0.97 -11.08
CA LYS A 186 -1.08 -0.62 -12.45
C LYS A 186 -2.39 0.17 -12.49
N LYS A 187 -3.37 -0.21 -11.67
CA LYS A 187 -4.64 0.53 -11.54
C LYS A 187 -4.40 1.93 -11.00
N GLN A 188 -3.54 2.07 -10.00
CA GLN A 188 -3.16 3.36 -9.43
C GLN A 188 -2.53 4.27 -10.49
N TRP A 189 -1.52 3.78 -11.22
CA TRP A 189 -0.90 4.55 -12.31
C TRP A 189 -1.88 4.96 -13.39
N LYS A 190 -2.82 4.08 -13.75
CA LYS A 190 -3.86 4.41 -14.73
C LYS A 190 -4.73 5.57 -14.22
N LYS A 191 -5.15 5.52 -12.96
CA LYS A 191 -5.93 6.58 -12.33
C LYS A 191 -5.15 7.89 -12.24
N ASP A 192 -3.89 7.83 -11.80
CA ASP A 192 -3.02 9.01 -11.68
C ASP A 192 -2.79 9.66 -13.05
N GLU A 193 -2.68 8.88 -14.12
CA GLU A 193 -2.54 9.40 -15.49
C GLU A 193 -3.84 10.01 -16.01
N GLU A 194 -5.00 9.40 -15.74
CA GLU A 194 -6.32 9.97 -16.05
C GLU A 194 -6.52 11.31 -15.32
N ASP A 195 -6.17 11.37 -14.04
CA ASP A 195 -6.21 12.59 -13.23
C ASP A 195 -5.23 13.64 -13.76
N ARG A 196 -4.03 13.24 -14.21
CA ARG A 196 -3.05 14.15 -14.83
C ARG A 196 -3.61 14.74 -16.12
N ILE A 197 -4.17 13.92 -17.00
CA ILE A 197 -4.74 14.37 -18.29
C ILE A 197 -5.95 15.28 -18.06
N ALA A 198 -6.79 15.00 -17.05
CA ALA A 198 -7.92 15.84 -16.70
C ALA A 198 -7.50 17.20 -16.14
N ASN A 199 -6.43 17.23 -15.33
CA ASN A 199 -5.91 18.44 -14.70
C ASN A 199 -4.98 19.25 -15.60
N THR A 200 -4.36 18.64 -16.62
CA THR A 200 -3.58 19.41 -17.60
C THR A 200 -4.52 20.34 -18.37
N PRO A 201 -4.41 21.67 -18.19
CA PRO A 201 -5.21 22.59 -18.98
C PRO A 201 -4.84 22.42 -20.46
N ASP A 202 -5.82 22.61 -21.34
CA ASP A 202 -5.61 22.55 -22.79
C ASP A 202 -4.47 23.52 -23.16
N PRO A 203 -3.39 23.07 -23.85
CA PRO A 203 -2.27 23.95 -24.21
C PRO A 203 -2.69 25.13 -25.08
N GLU A 204 -3.83 25.04 -25.78
CA GLU A 204 -4.39 26.13 -26.59
C GLU A 204 -5.19 27.15 -25.76
N MET A 205 -5.47 26.90 -24.47
CA MET A 205 -6.31 27.76 -23.63
C MET A 205 -5.54 28.99 -23.16
N PRO A 206 -5.94 30.22 -23.58
CA PRO A 206 -5.26 31.43 -23.15
C PRO A 206 -5.45 31.69 -21.64
N PRO A 207 -4.49 32.37 -20.97
CA PRO A 207 -4.62 32.71 -19.55
C PRO A 207 -5.85 33.60 -19.30
N GLY A 208 -6.53 33.39 -18.18
CA GLY A 208 -7.76 34.12 -17.82
C GLY A 208 -8.99 33.78 -18.67
N HIS A 209 -8.93 32.70 -19.47
CA HIS A 209 -10.08 32.22 -20.24
C HIS A 209 -10.55 30.85 -19.73
N ARG A 210 -11.84 30.57 -19.89
CA ARG A 210 -12.43 29.24 -19.65
C ARG A 210 -12.99 28.68 -20.95
N LYS A 211 -12.94 27.36 -21.11
CA LYS A 211 -13.63 26.66 -22.20
C LYS A 211 -15.14 26.78 -22.00
N LEU A 212 -15.85 27.25 -23.02
CA LEU A 212 -17.31 27.32 -23.02
C LEU A 212 -17.88 25.88 -23.12
N PRO A 213 -18.80 25.47 -22.23
CA PRO A 213 -19.48 24.19 -22.31
C PRO A 213 -20.17 23.99 -23.66
N GLU A 214 -20.19 22.75 -24.15
CA GLU A 214 -20.74 22.46 -25.48
C GLU A 214 -22.24 22.75 -25.59
N SER A 215 -22.99 22.56 -24.51
CA SER A 215 -24.41 22.91 -24.41
C SER A 215 -24.64 24.41 -24.59
N GLU A 216 -23.93 25.24 -23.82
CA GLU A 216 -23.99 26.70 -23.90
C GLU A 216 -23.57 27.19 -25.28
N ARG A 217 -22.51 26.61 -25.86
CA ARG A 217 -22.05 26.91 -27.22
C ARG A 217 -23.12 26.63 -28.28
N LYS A 218 -23.79 25.47 -28.21
CA LYS A 218 -24.86 25.12 -29.15
C LYS A 218 -26.08 26.03 -29.00
N GLN A 219 -26.42 26.40 -27.77
CA GLN A 219 -27.51 27.34 -27.49
C GLN A 219 -27.21 28.74 -28.07
N THR A 220 -26.00 29.26 -27.86
CA THR A 220 -25.59 30.55 -28.45
C THR A 220 -25.56 30.50 -29.96
N LEU A 221 -25.04 29.42 -30.55
CA LEU A 221 -25.06 29.24 -32.00
C LEU A 221 -26.49 29.25 -32.56
N LYS A 222 -27.42 28.55 -31.90
CA LYS A 222 -28.84 28.56 -32.30
C LYS A 222 -29.42 29.98 -32.24
N LEU A 223 -29.19 30.70 -31.14
CA LEU A 223 -29.66 32.08 -30.99
C LEU A 223 -29.09 33.03 -32.05
N LEU A 224 -27.85 32.82 -32.48
CA LEU A 224 -27.25 33.59 -33.58
C LEU A 224 -27.89 33.28 -34.93
N LEU A 225 -28.23 32.02 -35.20
CA LEU A 225 -28.96 31.63 -36.42
C LEU A 225 -30.38 32.20 -36.45
N ASP A 226 -31.08 32.15 -35.33
CA ASP A 226 -32.43 32.71 -35.21
C ASP A 226 -32.39 34.24 -35.47
N LYS A 227 -31.43 34.96 -34.86
CA LYS A 227 -31.25 36.40 -35.07
C LYS A 227 -30.82 36.79 -36.49
N GLU A 228 -29.99 35.97 -37.13
CA GLU A 228 -29.64 36.17 -38.53
C GLU A 228 -30.89 36.14 -39.41
N GLN A 229 -31.75 35.14 -39.21
CA GLN A 229 -33.00 35.04 -39.95
C GLN A 229 -33.87 36.28 -39.74
N ASP A 230 -34.01 36.75 -38.49
CA ASP A 230 -34.77 37.97 -38.19
C ASP A 230 -34.22 39.21 -38.92
N LEU A 231 -32.89 39.37 -39.00
CA LEU A 231 -32.26 40.49 -39.71
C LEU A 231 -32.39 40.37 -41.23
N VAL A 232 -32.33 39.16 -41.77
CA VAL A 232 -32.57 38.89 -43.19
C VAL A 232 -34.01 39.22 -43.56
N ASP A 233 -34.96 38.83 -42.70
CA ASP A 233 -36.37 39.17 -42.87
C ASP A 233 -36.58 40.69 -42.80
N GLU A 234 -35.95 41.39 -41.85
CA GLU A 234 -35.98 42.86 -41.76
C GLU A 234 -35.38 43.52 -43.01
N LEU A 235 -34.25 43.01 -43.51
CA LEU A 235 -33.60 43.49 -44.73
C LEU A 235 -34.51 43.31 -45.95
N SER A 236 -35.20 42.16 -46.03
CA SER A 236 -36.12 41.83 -47.12
C SER A 236 -37.40 42.69 -47.09
N ALA A 237 -37.80 43.18 -45.91
CA ALA A 237 -38.95 44.06 -45.73
C ALA A 237 -38.67 45.52 -46.13
N LEU A 238 -37.40 45.91 -46.35
CA LEU A 238 -37.07 47.26 -46.78
C LEU A 238 -37.58 47.56 -48.21
N PRO A 239 -38.02 48.80 -48.49
CA PRO A 239 -38.45 49.19 -49.84
C PRO A 239 -37.33 49.04 -50.88
N ILE A 240 -37.69 48.62 -52.09
CA ILE A 240 -36.75 48.44 -53.22
C ILE A 240 -36.03 49.77 -53.57
N ARG A 241 -36.71 50.91 -53.43
CA ARG A 241 -36.14 52.25 -53.67
C ARG A 241 -35.51 52.82 -52.39
N MET A 242 -34.26 53.27 -52.47
CA MET A 242 -33.47 53.76 -51.34
C MET A 242 -33.19 55.27 -51.40
N ASP A 243 -34.23 56.05 -51.70
CA ASP A 243 -34.07 57.48 -52.00
C ASP A 243 -33.86 58.33 -50.73
N THR A 244 -34.41 57.89 -49.59
CA THR A 244 -34.27 58.62 -48.32
C THR A 244 -32.99 58.24 -47.58
N PHE A 245 -32.38 59.20 -46.88
CA PHE A 245 -31.24 58.93 -46.00
C PHE A 245 -31.58 57.92 -44.90
N ARG A 246 -32.81 57.98 -44.35
CA ARG A 246 -33.28 57.08 -43.29
C ARG A 246 -33.24 55.61 -43.71
N ILE A 247 -33.78 55.28 -44.89
CA ILE A 247 -33.79 53.89 -45.40
C ILE A 247 -32.35 53.40 -45.65
N ARG A 248 -31.48 54.26 -46.19
CA ARG A 248 -30.06 53.94 -46.39
C ARG A 248 -29.31 53.67 -45.08
N SER A 249 -29.54 54.49 -44.05
CA SER A 249 -28.96 54.27 -42.72
C SER A 249 -29.45 52.97 -42.10
N GLN A 250 -30.77 52.71 -42.13
CA GLN A 250 -31.34 51.48 -41.59
C GLN A 250 -30.77 50.24 -42.28
N LYS A 251 -30.66 50.24 -43.61
CA LYS A 251 -30.01 49.14 -44.35
C LYS A 251 -28.56 48.93 -43.91
N GLN A 252 -27.77 50.00 -43.83
CA GLN A 252 -26.37 49.92 -43.40
C GLN A 252 -26.24 49.39 -41.96
N GLU A 253 -27.16 49.75 -41.07
CA GLU A 253 -27.20 49.23 -39.71
C GLU A 253 -27.52 47.74 -39.66
N ILE A 254 -28.48 47.27 -40.47
CA ILE A 254 -28.80 45.84 -40.59
C ILE A 254 -27.62 45.07 -41.17
N GLU A 255 -26.99 45.57 -42.24
CA GLU A 255 -25.81 44.95 -42.86
C GLU A 255 -24.63 44.85 -41.87
N LYS A 256 -24.37 45.90 -41.08
CA LYS A 256 -23.35 45.86 -40.02
C LYS A 256 -23.64 44.79 -38.98
N LYS A 257 -24.88 44.71 -38.48
CA LYS A 257 -25.29 43.67 -37.53
C LYS A 257 -25.16 42.28 -38.13
N LEU A 258 -25.45 42.10 -39.42
CA LEU A 258 -25.32 40.83 -40.11
C LEU A 258 -23.85 40.37 -40.16
N ILE A 259 -22.93 41.30 -40.45
CA ILE A 259 -21.47 41.04 -40.41
C ILE A 259 -21.03 40.62 -39.00
N GLU A 260 -21.47 41.34 -37.96
CA GLU A 260 -21.16 40.99 -36.57
C GLU A 260 -21.68 39.59 -36.19
N ILE A 261 -22.90 39.24 -36.62
CA ILE A 261 -23.48 37.91 -36.39
C ILE A 261 -22.70 36.83 -37.14
N ASP A 262 -22.28 37.07 -38.38
CA ASP A 262 -21.48 36.11 -39.15
C ASP A 262 -20.11 35.84 -38.51
N GLU A 263 -19.45 36.87 -38.00
CA GLU A 263 -18.22 36.72 -37.22
C GLU A 263 -18.47 35.91 -35.95
N ALA A 264 -19.55 36.20 -35.22
CA ALA A 264 -19.93 35.44 -34.04
C ALA A 264 -20.24 33.97 -34.39
N LYS A 265 -21.04 33.69 -35.42
CA LYS A 265 -21.33 32.33 -35.90
C LYS A 265 -20.06 31.60 -36.28
N LYS A 266 -19.10 32.26 -36.91
CA LYS A 266 -17.79 31.69 -37.24
C LYS A 266 -16.99 31.30 -35.99
N ILE A 267 -17.11 32.05 -34.90
CA ILE A 267 -16.49 31.70 -33.61
C ILE A 267 -17.21 30.51 -32.96
N PHE A 268 -18.54 30.56 -32.85
CA PHE A 268 -19.33 29.54 -32.13
C PHE A 268 -19.54 28.24 -32.93
N SER A 269 -19.30 28.24 -34.23
CA SER A 269 -19.27 27.02 -35.06
C SER A 269 -18.05 26.14 -34.77
N ARG A 270 -16.96 26.70 -34.20
CA ARG A 270 -15.78 25.94 -33.80
C ARG A 270 -16.11 24.96 -32.65
N PRO A 271 -15.46 23.78 -32.58
CA PRO A 271 -15.74 22.80 -31.54
C PRO A 271 -15.27 23.26 -30.14
N LYS A 272 -14.20 24.06 -30.08
CA LYS A 272 -13.66 24.65 -28.85
C LYS A 272 -13.79 26.16 -28.93
N VAL A 273 -14.43 26.76 -27.93
CA VAL A 273 -14.56 28.22 -27.78
C VAL A 273 -14.11 28.56 -26.37
N PHE A 274 -13.26 29.57 -26.25
CA PHE A 274 -12.76 30.07 -24.97
C PHE A 274 -13.35 31.46 -24.72
N VAL A 275 -13.86 31.68 -23.51
CA VAL A 275 -14.45 32.96 -23.09
C VAL A 275 -13.63 33.50 -21.94
N LYS A 276 -13.33 34.80 -21.98
CA LYS A 276 -12.62 35.50 -20.90
C LYS A 276 -13.46 35.43 -19.61
N VAL A 277 -12.83 35.06 -18.51
CA VAL A 277 -13.44 35.12 -17.18
C VAL A 277 -13.29 36.57 -16.69
N GLU A 278 -14.40 37.23 -16.40
CA GLU A 278 -14.41 38.56 -15.79
C GLU A 278 -13.90 38.54 -14.34
#